data_AF-L2GPA2-F1
#
_entry.id   AF-L2GPA2-F1
#
_cell.length_a   1.000
_cell.length_b   1.000
_cell.length_c   1.000
_cell.angle_alpha   90.00
_cell.angle_beta   90.00
_cell.angle_gamma   90.00
#
_symmetry.space_group_name_H-M   'P 1'
#
loop_
_entity.id
_entity.type
_entity.pdbx_description
1 polymer ?
#
loop_
_entity_poly.entity_id
_entity_poly.type
_entity_poly.pdbx_seq_one_letter_code
_entity_poly.pdbx_strand_id
1 'polypeptide(L)'
;MQRILEIIAAEDHEKLFTGENHPNIYDAIAPINNSHEIKEIERALKYYFEQVLQITSPSSKVHYEAQRMLMVCEKVFSSMGEDMGEMAVQSTRDLSDEIVDFYMESLKHFASYVDEEILNEHIRYLDGE
;
A
#
# COMPACT_ATOMS: atom_id res chain seq x y z
N MET A 1 10.55 11.73 -10.67
CA MET A 1 10.78 10.28 -10.67
C MET A 1 11.40 9.79 -9.36
N GLN A 2 12.64 10.19 -9.03
CA GLN A 2 13.35 9.71 -7.83
C GLN A 2 12.52 9.83 -6.53
N ARG A 3 11.84 10.97 -6.34
CA ARG A 3 10.95 11.19 -5.18
C ARG A 3 9.75 10.23 -5.10
N ILE A 4 9.18 9.79 -6.23
CA ILE A 4 8.08 8.82 -6.25
C ILE A 4 8.58 7.47 -5.76
N LEU A 5 9.76 7.06 -6.24
CA LEU A 5 10.37 5.79 -5.84
C LEU A 5 10.83 5.80 -4.38
N GLU A 6 11.27 6.95 -3.87
CA GLU A 6 11.57 7.12 -2.44
C GLU A 6 10.32 6.97 -1.57
N ILE A 7 9.18 7.55 -1.97
CA ILE A 7 7.91 7.37 -1.26
C ILE A 7 7.48 5.91 -1.29
N ILE A 8 7.52 5.28 -2.47
CA ILE A 8 7.16 3.87 -2.62
C ILE A 8 8.08 2.94 -1.81
N ALA A 9 9.38 3.22 -1.77
CA ALA A 9 10.33 2.45 -0.99
C ALA A 9 10.17 2.66 0.53
N ALA A 10 9.78 3.87 0.95
CA ALA A 10 9.49 4.16 2.35
C ALA A 10 8.21 3.46 2.83
N GLU A 11 7.21 3.37 1.95
CA GLU A 11 5.94 2.72 2.23
C GLU A 11 6.03 1.19 2.21
N ASP A 12 6.95 0.58 1.45
CA ASP A 12 7.20 -0.88 1.44
C ASP A 12 7.96 -1.33 2.71
N HIS A 13 7.29 -1.30 3.86
CA HIS A 13 7.88 -1.52 5.18
C HIS A 13 8.61 -2.87 5.32
N GLU A 14 8.11 -3.89 4.63
CA GLU A 14 8.65 -5.25 4.68
C GLU A 14 9.60 -5.57 3.52
N LYS A 15 9.82 -4.60 2.63
CA LYS A 15 10.69 -4.72 1.46
C LYS A 15 10.29 -5.89 0.55
N LEU A 16 8.99 -6.15 0.43
CA LEU A 16 8.47 -7.25 -0.39
C LEU A 16 8.61 -6.96 -1.89
N PHE A 17 8.74 -5.69 -2.27
CA PHE A 17 8.82 -5.25 -3.68
C PHE A 17 10.07 -4.43 -3.98
N THR A 18 10.72 -3.88 -2.96
CA THR A 18 11.95 -3.08 -3.05
C THR A 18 13.19 -3.83 -2.56
N GLY A 19 13.01 -4.99 -1.91
CA GLY A 19 14.10 -5.87 -1.47
C GLY A 19 14.69 -6.73 -2.60
N GLU A 20 15.67 -7.57 -2.26
CA GLU A 20 16.39 -8.43 -3.23
C GLU A 20 15.53 -9.59 -3.79
N ASN A 21 14.30 -9.74 -3.32
CA ASN A 21 13.39 -10.80 -3.78
C ASN A 21 12.61 -10.36 -5.02
N HIS A 22 12.42 -11.29 -5.97
CA HIS A 22 11.62 -11.07 -7.17
C HIS A 22 10.14 -11.42 -6.93
N PRO A 23 9.18 -10.66 -7.48
CA PRO A 23 9.33 -9.53 -8.42
C PRO A 23 9.81 -8.25 -7.72
N ASN A 24 10.70 -7.50 -8.37
CA ASN A 24 11.22 -6.23 -7.85
C ASN A 24 10.68 -5.06 -8.69
N ILE A 25 10.29 -3.99 -8.00
CA ILE A 25 9.66 -2.83 -8.61
C ILE A 25 10.62 -2.02 -9.49
N TYR A 26 11.92 -1.96 -9.13
CA TYR A 26 12.95 -1.26 -9.88
C TYR A 26 13.19 -1.92 -11.25
N ASP A 27 13.08 -3.24 -11.33
CA ASP A 27 13.18 -3.97 -12.60
C ASP A 27 12.00 -3.64 -13.52
N ALA A 28 10.80 -3.53 -12.96
CA ALA A 28 9.58 -3.24 -13.71
C ALA A 28 9.55 -1.82 -14.30
N ILE A 29 10.17 -0.86 -13.62
CA ILE A 29 10.22 0.54 -14.06
C ILE A 29 11.51 0.91 -14.80
N ALA A 30 12.54 0.05 -14.79
CA ALA A 30 13.79 0.27 -15.50
C ALA A 30 13.60 0.69 -16.98
N PRO A 31 12.66 0.10 -17.75
CA PRO A 31 12.43 0.49 -19.15
C PRO A 31 11.96 1.93 -19.34
N ILE A 32 11.36 2.54 -18.31
CA ILE A 32 10.80 3.89 -18.34
C ILE A 32 11.55 4.87 -17.41
N ASN A 33 12.69 4.47 -16.86
CA ASN A 33 13.47 5.26 -15.90
C ASN A 33 14.03 6.58 -16.49
N ASN A 34 13.98 6.76 -17.81
CA ASN A 34 14.33 8.01 -18.49
C ASN A 34 13.10 8.80 -18.97
N SER A 35 11.88 8.32 -18.69
CA SER A 35 10.66 9.04 -19.07
C SER A 35 10.45 10.25 -18.16
N HIS A 36 10.13 11.39 -18.77
CA HIS A 36 9.68 12.58 -18.05
C HIS A 36 8.16 12.61 -17.86
N GLU A 37 7.43 11.63 -18.39
CA GLU A 37 5.98 11.57 -18.29
C GLU A 37 5.55 10.84 -17.02
N ILE A 38 5.05 11.61 -16.04
CA ILE A 38 4.50 11.10 -14.78
C ILE A 38 3.43 10.01 -15.02
N LYS A 39 2.61 10.16 -16.06
CA LYS A 39 1.57 9.19 -16.43
C LYS A 39 2.12 7.83 -16.87
N GLU A 40 3.30 7.79 -17.49
CA GLU A 40 3.93 6.52 -17.86
C GLU A 40 4.45 5.79 -16.63
N ILE A 41 4.99 6.54 -15.66
CA ILE A 41 5.45 6.03 -14.37
C ILE A 41 4.28 5.48 -13.56
N GLU A 42 3.18 6.24 -13.49
CA GLU A 42 1.94 5.80 -12.85
C GLU A 42 1.44 4.48 -13.43
N ARG A 43 1.34 4.40 -14.77
CA ARG A 43 0.87 3.21 -15.45
C ARG A 43 1.75 1.99 -15.17
N ALA A 44 3.08 2.15 -15.18
CA ALA A 44 3.99 1.04 -14.94
C ALA A 44 3.91 0.53 -13.50
N LEU A 45 3.82 1.42 -12.51
CA LEU A 45 3.69 1.03 -11.11
C LEU A 45 2.35 0.32 -10.85
N LYS A 46 1.25 0.85 -11.37
CA LYS A 46 -0.07 0.20 -11.27
C LYS A 46 -0.05 -1.18 -11.92
N TYR A 47 0.45 -1.27 -13.16
CA TYR A 47 0.56 -2.52 -13.88
C TYR A 47 1.39 -3.56 -13.11
N TYR A 48 2.52 -3.15 -12.53
CA TYR A 48 3.34 -4.04 -11.70
C TYR A 48 2.54 -4.65 -10.55
N PHE A 49 1.85 -3.84 -9.73
CA PHE A 49 1.07 -4.34 -8.61
C PHE A 49 -0.13 -5.18 -9.06
N GLU A 50 -0.81 -4.80 -10.15
CA GLU A 50 -1.87 -5.60 -10.75
C GLU A 50 -1.36 -7.00 -11.17
N GLN A 51 -0.16 -7.09 -11.74
CA GLN A 51 0.45 -8.39 -12.07
C GLN A 51 0.76 -9.21 -10.81
N VAL A 52 1.29 -8.58 -9.75
CA VAL A 52 1.52 -9.25 -8.46
C VAL A 52 0.21 -9.80 -7.90
N LEU A 53 -0.89 -9.04 -7.97
CA LEU A 53 -2.20 -9.47 -7.49
C LEU A 53 -2.77 -10.66 -8.27
N GLN A 54 -2.46 -10.77 -9.57
CA GLN A 54 -2.89 -11.88 -10.42
C GLN A 54 -2.15 -13.19 -10.12
N ILE A 55 -0.88 -13.12 -9.73
CA ILE A 55 -0.03 -14.31 -9.54
C ILE A 55 0.06 -14.78 -8.08
N THR A 56 -0.36 -13.94 -7.12
CA THR A 56 -0.30 -14.25 -5.69
C THR A 56 -1.64 -14.72 -5.15
N SER A 57 -1.62 -15.61 -4.14
CA SER A 57 -2.85 -16.06 -3.48
C SER A 57 -3.51 -14.89 -2.74
N PRO A 58 -4.85 -14.71 -2.82
CA PRO A 58 -5.56 -13.68 -2.07
C PRO A 58 -5.36 -13.72 -0.56
N SER A 59 -5.03 -14.89 -0.01
CA SER A 59 -4.73 -15.08 1.42
C SER A 59 -3.27 -14.81 1.78
N SER A 60 -2.42 -14.53 0.79
CA SER A 60 -0.98 -14.32 1.02
C SER A 60 -0.70 -12.88 1.44
N LYS A 61 0.29 -12.74 2.32
CA LYS A 61 0.79 -11.43 2.76
C LYS A 61 1.20 -10.53 1.59
N VAL A 62 1.82 -11.12 0.57
CA VAL A 62 2.26 -10.40 -0.64
C VAL A 62 1.06 -9.83 -1.39
N HIS A 63 -0.07 -10.54 -1.44
CA HIS A 63 -1.30 -10.05 -2.08
C HIS A 63 -1.88 -8.85 -1.32
N TYR A 64 -2.00 -8.94 0.00
CA TYR A 64 -2.48 -7.84 0.83
C TYR A 64 -1.57 -6.61 0.71
N GLU A 65 -0.26 -6.81 0.75
CA GLU A 65 0.69 -5.71 0.62
C GLU A 65 0.66 -5.09 -0.79
N ALA A 66 0.50 -5.90 -1.85
CA ALA A 66 0.35 -5.39 -3.21
C ALA A 66 -0.92 -4.55 -3.39
N GLN A 67 -2.04 -4.92 -2.75
CA GLN A 67 -3.26 -4.11 -2.74
C GLN A 67 -3.02 -2.77 -2.04
N ARG A 68 -2.36 -2.79 -0.88
CA ARG A 68 -2.00 -1.57 -0.13
C ARG A 68 -1.12 -0.66 -0.96
N MET A 69 -0.08 -1.20 -1.58
CA MET A 69 0.87 -0.43 -2.39
C MET A 69 0.25 0.13 -3.66
N LEU A 70 -0.72 -0.57 -4.28
CA LEU A 70 -1.49 -0.04 -5.40
C LEU A 70 -2.27 1.22 -4.99
N MET A 71 -2.90 1.22 -3.81
CA MET A 71 -3.60 2.40 -3.27
C MET A 71 -2.63 3.55 -2.95
N VAL A 72 -1.44 3.24 -2.42
CA VAL A 72 -0.38 4.24 -2.21
C VAL A 72 -0.01 4.89 -3.54
N CYS A 73 0.19 4.11 -4.60
CA CYS A 73 0.46 4.66 -5.94
C CYS A 73 -0.66 5.59 -6.38
N GLU A 74 -1.92 5.13 -6.37
CA GLU A 74 -3.07 5.95 -6.78
C GLU A 74 -3.11 7.30 -6.07
N LYS A 75 -2.87 7.30 -4.76
CA LYS A 75 -2.89 8.52 -3.96
C LYS A 75 -1.72 9.45 -4.25
N VAL A 76 -0.51 8.92 -4.39
CA VAL A 76 0.68 9.71 -4.75
C VAL A 76 0.49 10.39 -6.10
N PHE A 77 -0.11 9.71 -7.08
CA PHE A 77 -0.36 10.29 -8.39
C PHE A 77 -1.57 11.23 -8.42
N SER A 78 -2.62 10.96 -7.66
CA SER A 78 -3.75 11.90 -7.47
C SER A 78 -3.31 13.18 -6.80
N SER A 79 -2.50 13.12 -5.72
CA SER A 79 -1.98 14.32 -5.06
C SER A 79 -1.07 15.12 -5.98
N MET A 80 -0.28 14.46 -6.84
CA MET A 80 0.53 15.16 -7.85
C MET A 80 -0.30 15.83 -8.95
N GLY A 81 -1.50 15.30 -9.24
CA GLY A 81 -2.48 15.93 -10.12
C GLY A 81 -3.18 17.14 -9.49
N GLU A 82 -3.37 17.11 -8.17
CA GLU A 82 -3.97 18.18 -7.36
C GLU A 82 -2.96 19.26 -6.92
N ASP A 83 -1.66 18.93 -6.86
CA ASP A 83 -0.56 19.83 -6.47
C ASP A 83 -0.16 20.87 -7.54
N MET A 84 -0.74 20.80 -8.76
CA MET A 84 -0.79 21.96 -9.66
C MET A 84 -1.86 22.98 -9.24
N GLY A 85 -2.68 22.65 -8.24
CA GLY A 85 -3.75 23.46 -7.67
C GLY A 85 -3.31 24.23 -6.42
N GLU A 86 -3.03 23.60 -5.28
CA GLU A 86 -2.76 24.30 -4.01
C GLU A 86 -2.40 23.30 -2.86
N MET A 87 -1.34 23.57 -2.08
CA MET A 87 -1.17 23.13 -0.66
C MET A 87 -0.79 21.66 -0.28
N ALA A 88 0.34 21.12 -0.75
CA ALA A 88 0.80 19.75 -0.41
C ALA A 88 1.50 19.52 0.97
N VAL A 89 1.44 20.40 1.97
CA VAL A 89 2.32 20.29 3.17
C VAL A 89 1.58 19.98 4.49
N GLN A 90 0.24 19.92 4.50
CA GLN A 90 -0.52 19.73 5.75
C GLN A 90 -1.13 18.34 5.98
N SER A 91 -1.29 17.50 4.95
CA SER A 91 -2.18 16.31 5.03
C SER A 91 -1.55 15.00 5.54
N THR A 92 -0.26 14.93 5.88
CA THR A 92 0.31 13.65 6.37
C THR A 92 -0.14 13.29 7.80
N ARG A 93 -0.70 14.24 8.56
CA ARG A 93 -1.22 14.00 9.92
C ARG A 93 -2.69 13.55 9.96
N ASP A 94 -3.53 14.00 9.04
CA ASP A 94 -4.95 13.59 8.98
C ASP A 94 -5.12 12.15 8.46
N LEU A 95 -4.11 11.62 7.78
CA LEU A 95 -4.16 10.31 7.12
C LEU A 95 -3.89 9.12 8.05
N SER A 96 -3.24 9.34 9.20
CA SER A 96 -3.16 8.29 10.22
C SER A 96 -4.53 8.00 10.81
N ASP A 97 -5.34 9.03 10.97
CA ASP A 97 -6.62 8.95 11.68
C ASP A 97 -7.67 8.26 10.81
N GLU A 98 -7.71 8.55 9.49
CA GLU A 98 -8.58 7.82 8.55
C GLU A 98 -8.24 6.33 8.42
N ILE A 99 -6.96 5.96 8.47
CA ILE A 99 -6.53 4.55 8.43
C ILE A 99 -6.92 3.83 9.72
N VAL A 100 -6.77 4.49 10.86
CA VAL A 100 -7.20 3.97 12.17
C VAL A 100 -8.72 3.80 12.19
N ASP A 101 -9.48 4.75 11.65
CA ASP A 101 -10.94 4.68 11.59
C ASP A 101 -11.42 3.53 10.69
N PHE A 102 -10.81 3.34 9.52
CA PHE A 102 -11.14 2.22 8.64
C PHE A 102 -10.76 0.86 9.25
N TYR A 103 -9.63 0.79 9.95
CA TYR A 103 -9.21 -0.42 10.66
C TYR A 103 -10.16 -0.74 11.84
N MET A 104 -10.60 0.29 12.58
CA MET A 104 -11.58 0.15 13.66
C MET A 104 -12.96 -0.31 13.14
N GLU A 105 -13.42 0.21 12.01
CA GLU A 105 -14.65 -0.23 11.34
C GLU A 105 -14.55 -1.71 10.93
N SER A 106 -13.43 -2.11 10.33
CA SER A 106 -13.17 -3.50 9.94
C SER A 106 -13.14 -4.45 11.15
N LEU A 107 -12.51 -4.03 12.25
CA LEU A 107 -12.48 -4.80 13.50
C LEU A 107 -13.86 -4.92 14.15
N LYS A 108 -14.68 -3.86 14.14
CA LYS A 108 -16.06 -3.90 14.64
C LYS A 108 -16.91 -4.87 13.81
N HIS A 109 -16.71 -4.86 12.49
CA HIS A 109 -17.42 -5.78 11.61
C HIS A 109 -17.00 -7.23 11.87
N PHE A 110 -15.71 -7.49 12.02
CA PHE A 110 -15.18 -8.80 12.41
C PHE A 110 -15.75 -9.26 13.76
N ALA A 111 -15.68 -8.43 14.79
CA ALA A 111 -16.20 -8.74 16.13
C ALA A 111 -17.73 -8.98 16.15
N SER A 112 -18.48 -8.36 15.23
CA SER A 112 -19.94 -8.59 15.10
C SER A 112 -20.29 -9.95 14.50
N TYR A 113 -19.35 -10.60 13.81
CA TYR A 113 -19.54 -11.89 13.13
C TYR A 113 -18.84 -13.06 13.84
N VAL A 114 -17.93 -12.78 14.75
CA VAL A 114 -17.09 -13.77 15.42
C VAL A 114 -17.64 -14.07 16.80
N ASP A 115 -17.72 -15.35 17.12
CA ASP A 115 -18.16 -15.83 18.43
C ASP A 115 -17.26 -15.27 19.54
N GLU A 116 -17.85 -14.88 20.67
CA GLU A 116 -17.18 -14.19 21.77
C GLU A 116 -16.01 -15.02 22.32
N GLU A 117 -16.11 -16.35 22.22
CA GLU A 117 -15.07 -17.30 22.63
C GLU A 117 -13.81 -17.20 21.75
N ILE A 118 -13.98 -17.06 20.42
CA ILE A 118 -12.87 -16.93 19.46
C ILE A 118 -12.21 -15.55 19.57
N LEU A 119 -13.01 -14.51 19.80
CA LEU A 119 -12.49 -13.15 20.00
C LEU A 119 -11.60 -13.08 21.24
N ASN A 120 -12.02 -13.72 22.34
CA ASN A 120 -11.26 -13.79 23.59
C ASN A 120 -9.96 -14.61 23.45
N GLU A 121 -9.96 -15.67 22.65
CA GLU A 121 -8.74 -16.45 22.35
C GLU A 121 -7.74 -15.60 21.55
N HIS A 122 -8.22 -14.80 20.60
CA HIS A 122 -7.38 -13.89 19.83
C HIS A 122 -6.79 -12.76 20.68
N ILE A 123 -7.58 -12.20 21.62
CA ILE A 123 -7.09 -11.18 22.57
C ILE A 123 -5.98 -11.76 23.45
N ARG A 124 -6.16 -12.96 24.01
CA ARG A 124 -5.11 -13.63 24.80
C ARG A 124 -3.83 -13.86 24.01
N TYR A 125 -3.96 -14.29 22.76
CA TYR A 125 -2.81 -14.45 21.86
C TYR A 125 -2.04 -13.14 21.64
N LEU A 126 -2.74 -12.01 21.54
CA LEU A 126 -2.12 -10.69 21.37
C LEU A 126 -1.50 -10.15 22.67
N ASP A 127 -2.12 -10.42 23.82
CA ASP A 127 -1.58 -10.06 25.15
C ASP A 127 -0.42 -10.97 25.58
N GLY A 128 -0.17 -12.06 24.83
CA GLY A 128 0.91 -13.01 25.08
C GLY A 128 0.64 -13.96 26.26
N GLU A 129 -0.64 -14.18 26.59
CA GLU A 129 -1.11 -15.14 27.60
C GLU A 129 -1.34 -16.55 27.05
#